data_AF-A0A497K021-F1
#
_entry.id   AF-A0A497K021-F1
#
_cell.length_a   1.000
_cell.length_b   1.000
_cell.length_c   1.000
_cell.angle_alpha   90.00
_cell.angle_beta   90.00
_cell.angle_gamma   90.00
#
_symmetry.space_group_name_H-M   'P 1'
#
loop_
_entity.id
_entity.type
_entity.pdbx_description
1 polymer ?
#
loop_
_entity_poly.entity_id
_entity_poly.type
_entity_poly.pdbx_seq_one_letter_code
_entity_poly.pdbx_strand_id
1 'polypeptide(L)'
;MPEEVIQGDDIEFGVLFKNDNSVDVSAQSIIYLYDKYGIKVAELASSPKIVGAGTTSWFNITWNTLGKKIGNYKASAVVLTEESSFGPVSKYFKISPLNQPPIANANGPYTGIEGQPVEFNASAS
;
A
#
# COMPACT_ATOMS: atom_id res chain seq x y z
N MET A 1 -5.43 4.76 7.57
CA MET A 1 -4.63 4.38 6.38
C MET A 1 -5.05 5.27 5.22
N PRO A 2 -4.13 5.62 4.30
CA PRO A 2 -4.44 6.34 3.06
C PRO A 2 -5.28 5.49 2.10
N GLU A 3 -6.04 6.13 1.20
CA GLU A 3 -6.80 5.47 0.13
C GLU A 3 -5.93 5.17 -1.11
N GLU A 4 -4.78 5.85 -1.25
CA GLU A 4 -3.83 5.65 -2.33
C GLU A 4 -2.40 5.88 -1.84
N VAL A 5 -1.46 5.08 -2.35
CA VAL A 5 -0.01 5.23 -2.13
C VAL A 5 0.77 5.00 -3.42
N ILE A 6 1.99 5.50 -3.48
CA ILE A 6 2.92 5.24 -4.59
C ILE A 6 3.69 3.96 -4.28
N GLN A 7 3.97 3.16 -5.31
CA GLN A 7 4.80 1.97 -5.17
C GLN A 7 6.17 2.32 -4.57
N GLY A 8 6.49 1.70 -3.44
CA GLY A 8 7.70 1.97 -2.66
C GLY A 8 7.38 2.61 -1.31
N ASP A 9 6.23 3.27 -1.17
CA ASP A 9 5.77 3.84 0.09
C ASP A 9 5.46 2.75 1.12
N ASP A 10 5.57 3.12 2.39
CA ASP A 10 5.06 2.35 3.51
C ASP A 10 3.60 2.71 3.81
N ILE A 11 2.78 1.68 4.07
CA ILE A 11 1.43 1.84 4.58
C ILE A 11 1.42 1.44 6.06
N GLU A 12 0.89 2.30 6.92
CA GLU A 12 0.59 1.96 8.31
C GLU A 12 -0.89 1.56 8.48
N PHE A 13 -1.11 0.34 8.97
CA PHE A 13 -2.40 -0.19 9.39
C PHE A 13 -2.53 -0.04 10.90
N GLY A 14 -3.30 0.96 11.34
CA GLY A 14 -3.70 1.11 12.74
C GLY A 14 -5.00 0.35 13.02
N VAL A 15 -4.97 -0.57 13.98
CA VAL A 15 -6.14 -1.31 14.49
C VAL A 15 -6.36 -0.95 15.95
N LEU A 16 -7.52 -0.37 16.26
CA LEU A 16 -7.92 -0.03 17.62
C LEU A 16 -8.70 -1.19 18.24
N PHE A 17 -8.26 -1.68 19.38
CA PHE A 17 -8.93 -2.75 20.11
C PHE A 17 -9.27 -2.32 21.53
N LYS A 18 -10.52 -2.51 21.94
CA LYS A 18 -11.00 -2.29 23.30
C LYS A 18 -11.16 -3.63 24.00
N ASN A 19 -10.52 -3.78 25.16
CA ASN A 19 -10.75 -4.91 26.04
C ASN A 19 -11.88 -4.58 27.01
N ASP A 20 -13.08 -5.09 26.74
CA ASP A 20 -14.25 -4.91 27.62
C ASP A 20 -14.29 -5.91 28.78
N ASN A 21 -13.32 -6.82 28.88
CA ASN A 21 -13.23 -7.76 30.00
C ASN A 21 -12.77 -7.06 31.29
N SER A 22 -13.02 -7.72 32.42
CA SER A 22 -12.56 -7.31 33.74
C SER A 22 -11.13 -7.74 34.07
N VAL A 23 -10.44 -8.39 33.13
CA VAL A 23 -9.05 -8.84 33.26
C VAL A 23 -8.24 -8.41 32.04
N ASP A 24 -6.93 -8.28 32.22
CA ASP A 24 -6.00 -7.99 31.13
C ASP A 24 -5.99 -9.14 30.12
N VAL A 25 -5.86 -8.81 28.84
CA VAL A 25 -5.80 -9.81 27.76
C VAL A 25 -4.54 -9.64 26.93
N SER A 26 -3.88 -10.75 26.59
CA SER A 26 -2.87 -10.77 25.54
C SER A 26 -3.56 -10.81 24.19
N ALA A 27 -3.32 -9.82 23.35
CA ALA A 27 -3.95 -9.68 22.05
C ALA A 27 -2.91 -9.42 20.95
N GLN A 28 -3.19 -9.89 19.74
CA GLN A 28 -2.38 -9.69 18.54
C GLN A 28 -3.28 -9.33 17.36
N SER A 29 -2.87 -8.39 16.51
CA SER A 29 -3.58 -8.09 15.27
C SER A 29 -2.92 -8.77 14.08
N ILE A 30 -3.72 -9.28 13.14
CA ILE A 30 -3.28 -9.79 11.84
C ILE A 30 -3.99 -9.00 10.74
N ILE A 31 -3.23 -8.55 9.74
CA ILE A 31 -3.73 -7.96 8.50
C ILE A 31 -3.52 -8.95 7.35
N TYR A 32 -4.61 -9.38 6.73
CA TYR A 32 -4.60 -10.11 5.47
C TYR A 32 -4.78 -9.13 4.31
N LEU A 33 -3.83 -9.12 3.38
CA LEU A 33 -3.85 -8.27 2.19
C LEU A 33 -4.24 -9.08 0.97
N TYR A 34 -5.18 -8.57 0.20
CA TYR A 34 -5.67 -9.18 -1.03
C TYR A 34 -5.52 -8.21 -2.21
N ASP A 35 -5.17 -8.73 -3.38
CA ASP A 35 -5.22 -7.94 -4.62
C ASP A 35 -6.66 -7.78 -5.16
N LYS A 36 -6.81 -7.09 -6.29
CA LYS A 36 -8.11 -6.87 -6.95
C LYS A 36 -8.83 -8.15 -7.39
N TYR A 37 -8.13 -9.27 -7.48
CA TYR A 37 -8.70 -10.58 -7.83
C TYR A 37 -9.04 -11.41 -6.59
N GLY A 38 -8.84 -10.87 -5.38
CA GLY A 38 -9.08 -11.57 -4.13
C GLY A 38 -7.97 -12.56 -3.76
N ILE A 39 -6.81 -12.51 -4.41
CA ILE A 39 -5.66 -13.36 -4.06
C ILE A 39 -4.93 -12.76 -2.86
N LYS A 40 -4.71 -13.57 -1.82
CA LYS A 40 -3.93 -13.15 -0.63
C LYS A 40 -2.47 -12.92 -1.03
N VAL A 41 -1.98 -11.70 -0.89
CA VAL A 41 -0.61 -11.29 -1.25
C VAL A 41 0.33 -11.12 -0.06
N ALA A 42 -0.23 -10.92 1.13
CA ALA A 42 0.54 -10.80 2.37
C ALA A 42 -0.33 -11.09 3.59
N GLU A 43 0.34 -11.48 4.66
CA GLU A 43 -0.21 -11.69 5.99
C GLU A 43 0.78 -11.07 6.97
N LEU A 44 0.33 -10.06 7.72
CA LEU A 44 1.17 -9.25 8.57
C LEU A 44 0.63 -9.30 9.99
N ALA A 45 1.46 -9.71 10.94
CA ALA A 45 1.07 -9.80 12.34
C ALA A 45 1.81 -8.75 13.18
N SER A 46 1.12 -8.12 14.14
CA SER A 46 1.79 -7.34 15.18
C SER A 46 2.54 -8.28 16.13
N SER A 47 3.43 -7.74 16.97
CA SER A 47 3.78 -8.46 18.20
C SER A 47 2.54 -8.55 19.12
N PRO A 48 2.41 -9.60 19.96
CA PRO A 48 1.41 -9.63 21.01
C PRO A 48 1.58 -8.44 21.96
N LYS A 49 0.47 -7.93 22.48
CA LYS A 49 0.41 -6.80 23.41
C LYS A 49 -0.63 -7.09 24.49
N ILE A 50 -0.27 -6.80 25.74
CA ILE A 50 -1.24 -6.81 26.84
C ILE A 50 -2.13 -5.57 26.72
N VAL A 51 -3.43 -5.79 26.68
CA VAL A 51 -4.46 -4.73 26.69
C VAL A 51 -5.20 -4.82 28.02
N GLY A 52 -5.02 -3.80 28.85
CA GLY A 52 -5.54 -3.78 30.21
C GLY A 52 -7.07 -3.87 30.26
N ALA A 53 -7.61 -4.43 31.35
CA ALA A 53 -9.05 -4.52 31.59
C ALA A 53 -9.78 -3.17 31.42
N GLY A 54 -10.86 -3.14 30.65
CA GLY A 54 -11.64 -1.93 30.37
C GLY A 54 -10.92 -0.87 29.50
N THR A 55 -9.71 -1.14 29.02
CA THR A 55 -8.89 -0.16 28.27
C THR A 55 -8.97 -0.36 26.76
N THR A 56 -8.40 0.59 26.01
CA THR A 56 -8.25 0.51 24.55
C THR A 56 -6.78 0.63 24.18
N SER A 57 -6.34 -0.10 23.16
CA SER A 57 -4.97 -0.09 22.65
C SER A 57 -4.91 -0.16 21.13
N TRP A 58 -3.92 0.55 20.57
CA TRP A 58 -3.57 0.45 19.15
C TRP A 58 -2.60 -0.71 18.90
N PHE A 59 -2.80 -1.36 17.75
CA PHE A 59 -1.83 -2.18 17.03
C PHE A 59 -1.49 -1.49 15.72
N ASN A 60 -0.22 -1.17 15.51
CA ASN A 60 0.26 -0.56 14.28
C ASN A 60 1.12 -1.58 13.53
N ILE A 61 0.78 -1.81 12.27
CA ILE A 61 1.47 -2.77 11.40
C ILE A 61 1.83 -2.06 10.10
N THR A 62 3.11 -2.10 9.73
CA THR A 62 3.60 -1.44 8.52
C THR A 62 3.77 -2.43 7.38
N TRP A 63 3.46 -2.00 6.16
CA TRP A 63 3.73 -2.75 4.95
C TRP A 63 4.39 -1.90 3.88
N ASN A 64 5.57 -2.32 3.44
CA ASN A 64 6.26 -1.68 2.33
C ASN A 64 5.69 -2.17 0.99
N THR A 65 5.37 -1.23 0.10
CA THR A 65 4.76 -1.50 -1.21
C THR A 65 5.75 -1.68 -2.35
N LEU A 66 7.07 -1.65 -2.08
CA LEU A 66 8.09 -1.85 -3.11
C LEU A 66 7.93 -3.22 -3.78
N GLY A 67 7.94 -3.21 -5.12
CA GLY A 67 7.79 -4.42 -5.94
C GLY A 67 6.39 -5.05 -5.91
N LYS A 68 5.41 -4.45 -5.22
CA LYS A 68 4.02 -4.93 -5.26
C LYS A 68 3.34 -4.46 -6.54
N LYS A 69 2.43 -5.27 -7.10
CA LYS A 69 1.74 -4.94 -8.34
C LYS A 69 0.93 -3.64 -8.16
N ILE A 70 0.89 -2.82 -9.20
CA ILE A 70 0.04 -1.64 -9.25
C ILE A 70 -1.43 -2.08 -9.32
N GLY A 71 -2.31 -1.45 -8.57
CA GLY A 71 -3.75 -1.76 -8.57
C GLY A 71 -4.45 -1.58 -7.24
N ASN A 72 -5.69 -2.03 -7.18
CA ASN A 72 -6.52 -1.98 -5.98
C ASN A 72 -6.24 -3.16 -5.05
N TYR A 73 -6.27 -2.89 -3.76
CA TYR A 73 -6.03 -3.84 -2.69
C TYR A 73 -7.13 -3.77 -1.62
N LYS A 74 -7.34 -4.88 -0.93
CA LYS A 74 -8.15 -4.97 0.28
C LYS A 74 -7.27 -5.37 1.46
N ALA A 75 -7.25 -4.57 2.51
CA ALA A 75 -6.70 -4.95 3.82
C ALA A 75 -7.84 -5.43 4.73
N SER A 76 -7.70 -6.63 5.30
CA SER A 76 -8.67 -7.23 6.20
C SER A 76 -8.01 -7.54 7.53
N ALA A 77 -8.38 -6.81 8.58
CA ALA A 77 -7.80 -6.91 9.91
C ALA A 77 -8.62 -7.83 10.81
N VAL A 78 -7.95 -8.68 11.59
CA VAL A 78 -8.52 -9.42 12.72
C VAL A 78 -7.67 -9.18 13.97
N VAL A 79 -8.30 -9.22 15.14
CA VAL A 79 -7.60 -9.24 16.43
C VAL A 79 -7.85 -10.59 17.07
N LEU A 80 -6.78 -11.26 17.50
CA LEU A 80 -6.81 -12.54 18.18
C LEU A 80 -6.40 -12.34 19.64
N THR A 81 -7.13 -12.97 20.55
CA THR A 81 -6.69 -13.26 21.92
C THR A 81 -6.49 -14.77 22.05
N GLU A 82 -6.06 -15.23 23.22
CA GLU A 82 -5.95 -16.67 23.50
C GLU A 82 -7.29 -17.41 23.40
N GLU A 83 -8.40 -16.71 23.66
CA GLU A 83 -9.74 -17.31 23.75
C GLU A 83 -10.67 -16.91 22.61
N SER A 84 -10.35 -15.86 21.84
CA SER A 84 -11.32 -15.23 20.94
C SER A 84 -10.68 -14.60 19.70
N SER A 85 -11.51 -14.40 18.68
CA SER A 85 -11.17 -13.70 17.44
C SER A 85 -12.21 -12.62 17.15
N PHE A 86 -11.75 -11.43 16.80
CA PHE A 86 -12.56 -10.24 16.57
C PHE A 86 -12.34 -9.69 15.17
N GLY A 87 -13.44 -9.34 14.48
CA GLY A 87 -13.43 -8.88 13.09
C GLY A 87 -13.97 -9.96 12.11
N PRO A 88 -13.61 -9.90 10.81
CA PRO A 88 -12.68 -8.96 10.23
C PRO A 88 -13.27 -7.55 10.02
N VAL A 89 -12.38 -6.54 10.04
CA VAL A 89 -12.68 -5.19 9.54
C VAL A 89 -11.87 -4.95 8.26
N SER A 90 -12.52 -4.52 7.18
CA SER A 90 -11.87 -4.35 5.88
C SER A 90 -11.81 -2.89 5.43
N LYS A 91 -10.72 -2.54 4.74
CA LYS A 91 -10.50 -1.26 4.06
C LYS A 91 -9.82 -1.49 2.72
N TYR A 92 -9.97 -0.52 1.82
CA TYR A 92 -9.44 -0.59 0.46
C TYR A 92 -8.46 0.56 0.24
N PHE A 93 -7.45 0.29 -0.57
CA PHE A 93 -6.50 1.30 -1.03
C PHE A 93 -5.95 0.91 -2.41
N LYS A 94 -5.30 1.85 -3.07
CA LYS A 94 -4.66 1.67 -4.37
C LYS A 94 -3.15 1.88 -4.28
N ILE A 95 -2.39 1.03 -4.95
CA ILE A 95 -0.97 1.27 -5.23
C ILE A 95 -0.87 1.83 -6.65
N SER A 96 -0.29 3.01 -6.77
CA SER A 96 -0.03 3.72 -8.02
C SER A 96 1.44 3.65 -8.43
N PRO A 97 1.76 3.74 -9.74
CA PRO A 97 3.14 3.66 -10.20
C PRO A 97 3.96 4.85 -9.68
N LEU A 98 5.25 4.63 -9.48
CA LEU A 98 6.20 5.72 -9.27
C LEU A 98 6.25 6.59 -10.54
N ASN A 99 5.98 7.88 -10.40
CA ASN A 99 6.05 8.81 -11.53
C ASN A 99 7.51 8.90 -12.02
N GLN A 100 7.73 8.60 -13.30
CA GLN A 100 9.03 8.78 -13.96
C GLN A 100 8.90 9.93 -14.95
N PRO A 101 9.72 11.00 -14.85
CA PRO A 101 9.67 12.09 -15.82
C PRO A 101 10.06 11.57 -17.22
N PRO A 102 9.49 12.14 -18.31
CA PRO A 102 9.90 11.78 -19.66
C PRO A 102 11.37 12.15 -19.90
N ILE A 103 12.12 11.25 -20.54
CA ILE A 103 13.49 11.53 -20.99
C ILE A 103 13.40 11.97 -22.46
N ALA A 104 13.71 13.23 -22.74
CA ALA A 104 13.85 13.71 -24.11
C ALA A 104 15.21 13.25 -24.67
N ASN A 105 15.23 12.21 -25.51
CA ASN A 105 16.42 11.83 -26.27
C ASN A 105 16.32 12.32 -27.72
N ALA A 106 17.06 13.38 -27.98
CA ALA A 106 17.04 14.12 -29.22
C ALA A 106 17.93 13.49 -30.33
N ASN A 107 18.80 12.52 -29.99
CA ASN A 107 19.70 11.79 -30.90
C ASN A 107 20.28 12.64 -32.07
N GLY A 108 21.00 13.72 -31.74
CA GLY A 108 21.65 14.60 -32.72
C GLY A 108 22.74 13.90 -33.57
N PRO A 109 23.20 14.51 -34.67
CA PRO A 109 23.62 15.92 -34.71
C PRO A 109 22.56 16.91 -35.24
N TYR A 110 22.43 18.06 -34.55
CA TYR A 110 21.66 19.23 -34.99
C TYR A 110 22.53 20.26 -35.72
N THR A 111 23.57 19.80 -36.41
CA THR A 111 24.39 20.69 -37.23
C THR A 111 23.66 20.90 -38.56
N GLY A 112 23.02 22.05 -38.71
CA GLY A 112 22.53 22.58 -39.99
C GLY A 112 23.38 23.78 -40.42
N ILE A 113 23.47 24.01 -41.74
CA ILE A 113 24.11 25.22 -42.27
C ILE A 113 23.08 26.35 -42.19
N GLU A 114 23.46 27.49 -41.61
CA GLU A 114 22.61 28.69 -41.53
C GLU A 114 22.17 29.11 -42.95
N GLY A 115 20.86 29.36 -43.12
CA GLY A 115 20.27 29.74 -44.41
C GLY A 115 19.86 28.58 -45.33
N GLN A 116 20.08 27.32 -44.95
CA GLN A 116 19.51 26.17 -45.67
C GLN A 116 18.11 25.82 -45.13
N PRO A 117 17.07 25.74 -45.98
CA PRO A 117 15.75 25.27 -45.55
C PRO A 117 15.82 23.80 -45.13
N VAL A 118 15.21 23.47 -43.99
CA VAL A 118 14.98 22.09 -43.56
C VAL A 118 13.60 21.66 -44.04
N GLU A 119 13.55 20.82 -45.06
CA GLU A 119 12.27 20.29 -45.56
C GLU A 119 11.78 19.13 -44.66
N PHE A 120 10.58 19.30 -44.07
CA PHE A 120 9.85 18.22 -43.42
C PHE A 120 8.74 17.73 -44.34
N ASN A 121 8.88 16.51 -44.86
CA ASN A 121 7.84 15.85 -45.65
C ASN A 121 7.04 14.89 -44.76
N ALA A 122 5.76 15.22 -44.50
CA ALA A 122 4.83 14.41 -43.72
C ALA A 122 3.87 13.56 -44.57
N SER A 123 4.18 13.30 -45.84
CA SER A 123 3.31 12.59 -46.80
C SER A 123 3.00 11.12 -46.49
N ALA A 124 3.42 10.61 -45.31
CA ALA A 124 3.09 9.28 -44.81
C ALA A 124 2.02 9.27 -43.69
N SER A 125 1.24 10.35 -43.53
CA SER A 125 0.11 10.39 -42.58
C SER A 125 -1.22 10.02 -43.24
#